data_AF-A0A419YMZ2-F1
#
_entry.id   AF-A0A419YMZ2-F1
#
_cell.length_a   1.000
_cell.length_b   1.000
_cell.length_c   1.000
_cell.angle_alpha   90.00
_cell.angle_beta   90.00
_cell.angle_gamma   90.00
#
_symmetry.space_group_name_H-M   'P 1'
#
loop_
_entity.id
_entity.type
_entity.pdbx_description
1 polymer ?
#
loop_
_entity_poly.entity_id
_entity_poly.type
_entity_poly.pdbx_seq_one_letter_code
_entity_poly.pdbx_strand_id
1 'polypeptide(L)'
;MKTTPPGYTVSIEDITAPATFLSLAHALGSLWETLRTLPLGWTQYEAYRYFFGPGATTRADAFLARDGQLTLGFALLGRTRLIRVTPTTTGPLHLAPTALRLLDTPDVAALRLDGPDDRSPAPYRPLRVA
;
A
#
# COMPACT_ATOMS: atom_id res chain seq x y z
N MET A 1 -12.39 5.17 30.76
CA MET A 1 -10.93 4.96 30.63
C MET A 1 -10.63 4.80 29.14
N LYS A 2 -9.89 5.72 28.51
CA LYS A 2 -9.50 5.59 27.11
C LYS A 2 -8.35 4.57 27.05
N THR A 3 -8.67 3.32 26.73
CA THR A 3 -7.69 2.30 26.35
C THR A 3 -6.80 2.89 25.27
N THR A 4 -5.51 3.05 25.56
CA THR A 4 -4.49 3.43 24.57
C THR A 4 -4.70 2.57 23.32
N PRO A 5 -4.89 3.15 22.13
CA PRO A 5 -5.29 2.37 20.98
C PRO A 5 -4.18 1.35 20.68
N PRO A 6 -4.55 0.08 20.48
CA PRO A 6 -3.69 -0.87 19.81
C PRO A 6 -3.19 -0.24 18.49
N GLY A 7 -1.96 -0.52 18.06
CA GLY A 7 -1.53 -0.15 16.72
C GLY A 7 -2.43 -0.75 15.63
N TYR A 8 -2.12 -0.50 14.37
CA TYR A 8 -2.93 -0.91 13.23
C TYR A 8 -2.11 -1.82 12.33
N THR A 9 -2.56 -3.06 12.15
CA THR A 9 -1.99 -3.95 11.13
C THR A 9 -2.68 -3.71 9.81
N VAL A 10 -1.90 -3.55 8.75
CA VAL A 10 -2.37 -3.37 7.39
C VAL A 10 -1.73 -4.36 6.44
N SER A 11 -2.48 -4.75 5.42
CA SER A 11 -1.99 -5.61 4.34
C SER A 11 -2.83 -5.44 3.09
N ILE A 12 -2.22 -5.78 1.96
CA ILE A 12 -2.90 -6.00 0.69
C ILE A 12 -2.76 -7.49 0.37
N GLU A 13 -3.89 -8.18 0.32
CA GLU A 13 -3.98 -9.63 0.13
C GLU A 13 -3.18 -10.09 -1.09
N ASP A 14 -2.31 -11.09 -0.86
CA ASP A 14 -1.38 -11.66 -1.84
C ASP A 14 -0.42 -10.66 -2.52
N ILE A 15 -0.30 -9.44 -2.00
CA ILE A 15 0.60 -8.42 -2.55
C ILE A 15 1.64 -7.98 -1.53
N THR A 16 1.26 -7.78 -0.27
CA THR A 16 2.17 -7.29 0.77
C THR A 16 2.20 -8.22 1.97
N ALA A 17 3.36 -8.28 2.64
CA ALA A 17 3.40 -8.78 4.01
C ALA A 17 2.60 -7.83 4.94
N PRO A 18 2.00 -8.35 6.03
CA PRO A 18 1.39 -7.51 7.04
C PRO A 18 2.43 -6.57 7.68
N ALA A 19 2.06 -5.31 7.88
CA ALA A 19 2.87 -4.34 8.59
C ALA A 19 2.03 -3.63 9.66
N THR A 20 2.66 -3.29 10.78
CA THR A 20 1.96 -2.70 11.93
C THR A 20 2.41 -1.27 12.19
N PHE A 21 1.47 -0.36 12.42
CA PHE A 21 1.75 1.06 12.63
C PHE A 21 1.16 1.55 13.95
N LEU A 22 1.81 2.53 14.59
CA LEU A 22 1.28 3.11 15.83
C LEU A 22 0.03 3.98 15.58
N SER A 23 -0.07 4.63 14.42
CA SER A 23 -1.17 5.52 14.09
C SER A 23 -1.93 5.05 12.86
N LEU A 24 -3.25 5.25 12.87
CA LEU A 24 -4.10 4.96 11.72
C LEU A 24 -3.71 5.81 10.52
N ALA A 25 -3.31 7.06 10.75
CA ALA A 25 -2.83 7.95 9.68
C ALA A 25 -1.61 7.36 8.95
N HIS A 26 -0.62 6.84 9.69
CA HIS A 26 0.57 6.22 9.07
C HIS A 26 0.22 4.92 8.35
N ALA A 27 -0.69 4.12 8.90
CA ALA A 27 -1.18 2.90 8.29
C ALA A 27 -1.86 3.17 6.94
N LEU A 28 -2.78 4.15 6.90
CA LEU A 28 -3.50 4.55 5.70
C LEU A 28 -2.56 5.22 4.67
N GLY A 29 -1.62 6.06 5.12
CA GLY A 29 -0.61 6.65 4.24
C GLY A 29 0.24 5.58 3.56
N SER A 30 0.70 4.58 4.32
CA SER A 30 1.49 3.46 3.80
C SER A 30 0.72 2.62 2.78
N LEU A 31 -0.57 2.38 3.03
CA LEU A 31 -1.46 1.72 2.09
C LEU A 31 -1.61 2.52 0.80
N TRP A 32 -1.86 3.82 0.88
CA TRP A 32 -1.99 4.67 -0.30
C TRP A 32 -0.70 4.72 -1.13
N GLU A 33 0.44 4.91 -0.47
CA GLU A 33 1.76 4.90 -1.11
C GLU A 33 2.06 3.58 -1.83
N THR A 34 1.56 2.46 -1.30
CA THR A 34 1.71 1.15 -1.95
C THR A 34 0.70 0.97 -3.08
N LEU A 35 -0.56 1.38 -2.89
CA LEU A 35 -1.62 1.21 -3.90
C LEU A 35 -1.35 2.04 -5.15
N ARG A 36 -0.79 3.24 -5.02
CA ARG A 36 -0.50 4.13 -6.15
C ARG A 36 0.62 3.61 -7.06
N THR A 37 1.36 2.57 -6.67
CA THR A 37 2.38 1.93 -7.51
C THR A 37 1.87 0.69 -8.23
N LEU A 38 0.64 0.26 -7.96
CA LEU A 38 0.00 -0.87 -8.65
C LEU A 38 -0.67 -0.39 -9.95
N PRO A 39 -0.79 -1.25 -10.99
CA PRO A 39 -1.45 -0.93 -12.24
C PRO A 39 -2.99 -0.92 -12.09
N LEU A 40 -3.50 0.06 -11.34
CA LEU A 40 -4.94 0.26 -11.14
C LEU A 40 -5.58 0.95 -12.35
N GLY A 41 -6.80 0.52 -12.69
CA GLY A 41 -7.62 1.25 -13.66
C GLY A 41 -7.99 2.65 -13.14
N TRP A 42 -8.14 3.62 -14.04
CA TRP A 42 -8.40 5.03 -13.70
C TRP A 42 -9.51 5.23 -12.66
N THR A 43 -10.69 4.62 -12.88
CA THR A 43 -11.83 4.73 -11.96
C THR A 43 -11.50 4.23 -10.54
N GLN A 44 -10.75 3.12 -10.44
CA GLN A 44 -10.33 2.58 -9.14
C GLN A 44 -9.32 3.51 -8.48
N TYR A 45 -8.33 3.98 -9.24
CA TYR A 45 -7.33 4.92 -8.76
C TYR A 45 -7.99 6.17 -8.16
N GLU A 46 -8.94 6.79 -8.87
CA GLU A 46 -9.66 7.97 -8.39
C GLU A 46 -10.52 7.70 -7.15
N ALA A 47 -11.19 6.54 -7.10
CA ALA A 47 -11.96 6.14 -5.92
C ALA A 47 -11.07 6.00 -4.68
N TYR A 48 -9.91 5.37 -4.82
CA TYR A 48 -8.95 5.22 -3.73
C TYR A 48 -8.25 6.53 -3.37
N ARG A 49 -7.90 7.35 -4.35
CA ARG A 49 -7.38 8.71 -4.11
C ARG A 49 -8.34 9.53 -3.27
N TYR A 50 -9.64 9.43 -3.54
CA TYR A 50 -10.67 10.08 -2.72
C TYR A 50 -10.76 9.46 -1.32
N PHE A 51 -10.81 8.13 -1.22
CA PHE A 51 -10.94 7.44 0.06
C PHE A 51 -9.77 7.74 1.01
N PHE A 52 -8.53 7.65 0.52
CA PHE A 52 -7.30 7.91 1.27
C PHE A 52 -6.93 9.40 1.37
N GLY A 53 -7.72 10.28 0.73
CA GLY A 53 -7.56 11.73 0.82
C GLY A 53 -8.04 12.33 2.15
N PRO A 54 -8.36 13.64 2.18
CA PRO A 54 -8.80 14.32 3.40
C PRO A 54 -9.97 13.59 4.09
N GLY A 55 -9.86 13.41 5.41
CA GLY A 55 -10.84 12.68 6.22
C GLY A 55 -10.71 11.16 6.19
N ALA A 56 -9.64 10.60 5.60
CA ALA A 56 -9.42 9.16 5.54
C ALA A 56 -9.44 8.47 6.91
N THR A 57 -8.81 9.06 7.93
CA THR A 57 -8.80 8.53 9.29
C THR A 57 -10.20 8.46 9.88
N THR A 58 -10.98 9.55 9.80
CA THR A 58 -12.37 9.58 10.28
C THR A 58 -13.24 8.54 9.58
N ARG A 59 -13.09 8.39 8.26
CA ARG A 59 -13.81 7.35 7.50
C ARG A 59 -13.41 5.96 7.99
N ALA A 60 -12.11 5.68 8.05
CA ALA A 60 -11.59 4.38 8.48
C ALA A 60 -11.99 4.05 9.93
N ASP A 61 -11.93 5.01 10.85
CA ASP A 61 -12.38 4.84 12.24
C ASP A 61 -13.86 4.44 12.30
N ALA A 62 -14.72 4.99 11.44
CA ALA A 62 -16.13 4.59 11.39
C ALA A 62 -16.31 3.11 11.01
N PHE A 63 -15.50 2.59 10.07
CA PHE A 63 -15.50 1.16 9.74
C PHE A 63 -14.92 0.32 10.87
N LEU A 64 -13.81 0.74 11.48
CA LEU A 64 -13.18 0.03 12.59
C LEU A 64 -14.10 -0.05 13.81
N ALA A 65 -14.83 1.02 14.12
CA ALA A 65 -15.80 1.06 15.21
C ALA A 65 -17.02 0.17 14.96
N ARG A 66 -17.48 0.09 13.70
CA ARG A 66 -18.67 -0.69 13.32
C ARG A 66 -18.37 -2.18 13.16
N ASP A 67 -17.31 -2.50 12.43
CA ASP A 67 -17.04 -3.83 11.88
C ASP A 67 -15.78 -4.49 12.51
N GLY A 68 -15.06 -3.78 13.38
CA GLY A 68 -13.79 -4.23 13.98
C GLY A 68 -12.59 -4.24 13.03
N GLN A 69 -12.83 -3.97 11.75
CA GLN A 69 -11.84 -3.93 10.68
C GLN A 69 -12.32 -3.03 9.54
N LEU A 70 -11.39 -2.50 8.76
CA LEU A 70 -11.65 -1.92 7.45
C LEU A 70 -11.23 -2.93 6.38
N THR A 71 -12.13 -3.21 5.43
CA THR A 71 -11.83 -4.02 4.23
C THR A 71 -12.24 -3.25 2.99
N LEU A 72 -11.35 -3.12 2.01
CA LEU A 72 -11.63 -2.49 0.72
C LEU A 72 -11.22 -3.45 -0.41
N GLY A 73 -12.10 -3.68 -1.38
CA GLY A 73 -11.84 -4.58 -2.51
C GLY A 73 -11.48 -3.82 -3.79
N PHE A 74 -10.51 -4.32 -4.54
CA PHE A 74 -10.14 -3.79 -5.85
C PHE A 74 -9.83 -4.91 -6.84
N ALA A 75 -10.00 -4.63 -8.13
CA ALA A 75 -9.67 -5.56 -9.20
C ALA A 75 -8.26 -5.27 -9.73
N LEU A 76 -7.42 -6.30 -9.77
CA LEU A 76 -6.06 -6.26 -10.28
C LEU A 76 -5.79 -7.52 -11.09
N LEU A 77 -5.38 -7.36 -12.36
CA LEU A 77 -5.10 -8.47 -13.29
C LEU A 77 -6.20 -9.55 -13.32
N GLY A 78 -7.47 -9.13 -13.37
CA GLY A 78 -8.62 -10.04 -13.44
C GLY A 78 -8.98 -10.75 -12.13
N ARG A 79 -8.33 -10.41 -11.01
CA ARG A 79 -8.63 -10.95 -9.68
C ARG A 79 -9.06 -9.84 -8.73
N THR A 80 -10.00 -10.14 -7.83
CA THR A 80 -10.32 -9.24 -6.72
C THR A 80 -9.30 -9.45 -5.59
N ARG A 81 -8.73 -8.35 -5.09
CA ARG A 81 -7.79 -8.30 -3.97
C ARG A 81 -8.37 -7.44 -2.87
N LEU A 82 -8.00 -7.71 -1.62
CA LEU A 82 -8.49 -6.98 -0.45
C LEU A 82 -7.37 -6.19 0.23
N ILE A 83 -7.65 -4.94 0.53
CA ILE A 83 -6.93 -4.15 1.53
C ILE A 83 -7.59 -4.40 2.87
N ARG A 84 -6.79 -4.67 3.90
CA ARG A 84 -7.27 -4.87 5.27
C ARG A 84 -6.57 -3.94 6.25
N VAL A 85 -7.32 -3.39 7.19
CA VAL A 85 -6.82 -2.68 8.37
C VAL A 85 -7.52 -3.22 9.60
N THR A 86 -6.75 -3.68 10.58
CA THR A 86 -7.26 -4.24 11.84
C THR A 86 -6.50 -3.66 13.03
N PRO A 87 -7.16 -3.32 14.16
CA PRO A 87 -6.46 -2.98 15.39
C PRO A 87 -5.62 -4.17 15.88
N THR A 88 -4.44 -3.91 16.44
CA THR A 88 -3.54 -4.91 17.04
C THR A 88 -2.78 -4.37 18.23
N THR A 89 -2.65 -5.17 19.28
CA THR A 89 -1.82 -4.84 20.45
C THR A 89 -0.40 -5.41 20.34
N THR A 90 -0.07 -6.07 19.22
CA THR A 90 1.15 -6.88 19.07
C THR A 90 1.90 -6.55 17.79
N GLY A 91 3.23 -6.73 17.82
CA GLY A 91 4.13 -6.60 16.68
C GLY A 91 5.06 -5.38 16.75
N PRO A 92 6.13 -5.35 15.91
CA PRO A 92 6.98 -4.18 15.77
C PRO A 92 6.18 -3.02 15.17
N LEU A 93 6.05 -1.93 15.92
CA LEU A 93 5.26 -0.77 15.51
C LEU A 93 6.10 0.20 14.67
N HIS A 94 5.71 0.40 13.42
CA HIS A 94 6.24 1.49 12.61
C HIS A 94 5.70 2.84 13.11
N LEU A 95 6.62 3.78 13.35
CA LEU A 95 6.33 5.12 13.87
C LEU A 95 6.12 6.18 12.77
N ALA A 96 6.30 5.82 11.50
CA ALA A 96 6.12 6.68 10.35
C ALA A 96 5.50 5.89 9.19
N PRO A 97 4.88 6.55 8.19
CA PRO A 97 4.42 5.89 6.99
C PRO A 97 5.61 5.27 6.24
N THR A 98 5.46 4.04 5.76
CA THR A 98 6.48 3.38 4.93
C THR A 98 5.79 2.50 3.89
N ALA A 99 6.37 2.39 2.69
CA ALA A 99 5.82 1.52 1.67
C ALA A 99 5.77 0.07 2.22
N LEU A 100 4.63 -0.59 2.01
CA LEU A 100 4.45 -1.95 2.51
C LEU A 100 5.39 -2.89 1.76
N ARG A 101 5.98 -3.83 2.50
CA ARG A 101 6.88 -4.82 1.91
C ARG A 101 6.08 -5.73 0.97
N LEU A 102 6.38 -5.64 -0.33
CA LEU A 102 5.84 -6.52 -1.34
C LEU A 102 6.28 -7.97 -1.09
N LEU A 103 5.37 -8.92 -1.31
CA LEU A 103 5.69 -10.34 -1.24
C LEU A 103 6.64 -10.72 -2.38
N ASP A 104 7.59 -11.59 -2.09
CA ASP A 104 8.53 -12.12 -3.07
C ASP A 104 7.89 -13.30 -3.81
N THR A 105 6.99 -12.97 -4.74
CA THR A 105 6.26 -13.95 -5.55
C THR A 105 6.25 -13.52 -7.01
N PRO A 106 6.17 -14.46 -7.97
CA PRO A 106 6.15 -14.12 -9.40
C PRO A 106 4.97 -13.22 -9.77
N ASP A 107 3.81 -13.46 -9.16
CA ASP A 107 2.60 -12.65 -9.36
C ASP A 107 2.83 -11.19 -8.95
N VAL A 108 3.53 -10.94 -7.83
CA VAL A 108 3.81 -9.57 -7.36
C VAL A 108 4.95 -8.90 -8.13
N ALA A 109 5.94 -9.67 -8.59
CA ALA A 109 6.99 -9.15 -9.44
C ALA A 109 6.42 -8.59 -10.76
N ALA A 110 5.42 -9.25 -11.35
CA ALA A 110 4.74 -8.80 -12.57
C ALA A 110 3.87 -7.54 -12.37
N LEU A 111 3.57 -7.17 -11.12
CA LEU A 111 2.76 -5.99 -10.78
C LEU A 111 3.58 -4.71 -10.65
N ARG A 112 4.92 -4.79 -10.59
CA ARG A 112 5.77 -3.61 -10.47
C ARG A 112 5.72 -2.83 -11.78
N LEU A 113 5.30 -1.56 -11.69
CA LEU A 113 5.35 -0.63 -12.81
C LEU A 113 6.78 -0.24 -13.19
N ASP A 114 7.77 -0.57 -12.36
CA ASP A 114 9.17 -0.59 -12.74
C ASP A 114 9.38 -1.73 -13.74
N GLY A 115 9.43 -1.39 -15.03
CA GLY A 115 10.09 -2.24 -16.00
C GLY A 115 11.51 -2.61 -15.52
N PRO A 116 12.15 -3.65 -16.07
CA PRO A 116 13.55 -3.91 -15.76
C PRO A 116 14.31 -2.59 -15.92
N ASP A 117 14.97 -2.17 -14.85
CA ASP A 117 15.73 -0.92 -14.78
C ASP A 117 16.89 -1.00 -15.78
N ASP A 118 16.60 -0.74 -17.05
CA ASP A 118 17.59 -0.55 -18.10
C ASP A 118 18.14 0.88 -18.03
N ARG A 119 18.52 1.29 -16.82
CA ARG A 119 19.48 2.37 -16.60
C ARG A 119 20.88 1.78 -16.54
N SER A 120 21.28 1.05 -17.59
CA SER A 120 22.68 1.05 -17.97
C SER A 120 22.93 2.34 -18.75
N PRO A 121 23.72 3.32 -18.25
CA PRO A 121 24.19 4.38 -19.10
C PRO A 121 25.06 3.72 -20.17
N ALA A 122 24.58 3.73 -21.43
CA ALA A 122 25.38 3.32 -22.57
C ALA A 122 26.74 4.05 -22.50
N PRO A 123 27.88 3.35 -22.59
CA PRO A 123 29.17 4.03 -22.58
C PRO A 123 29.24 4.92 -23.82
N TYR A 124 29.33 6.23 -23.58
CA TYR A 124 29.55 7.24 -24.61
C TYR A 124 30.81 6.88 -25.41
N ARG A 125 30.62 6.48 -26.67
CA ARG A 125 31.73 6.22 -27.60
C ARG A 125 31.88 7.47 -28.47
N PRO A 126 32.93 8.29 -28.31
CA PRO A 126 33.12 9.44 -29.19
C PRO A 126 33.39 8.94 -30.61
N LEU A 127 32.63 9.49 -31.57
CA LEU A 127 32.85 9.27 -33.00
C LEU A 127 34.26 9.75 -33.34
N ARG A 128 35.18 8.83 -33.64
CA ARG A 128 36.42 9.19 -34.33
C ARG A 128 36.06 9.42 -35.79
N VAL A 129 36.02 10.70 -36.18
CA VAL A 129 36.07 11.09 -37.59
C VAL A 129 37.50 10.82 -38.06
N ALA A 130 37.63 9.98 -39.09
CA ALA A 130 38.87 9.73 -39.83
C ALA A 130 39.00 10.75 -40.97
#